data_AF-S2E5D4-F1
#
_entry.id   AF-S2E5D4-F1
#
_cell.length_a   1.000
_cell.length_b   1.000
_cell.length_c   1.000
_cell.angle_alpha   90.00
_cell.angle_beta   90.00
_cell.angle_gamma   90.00
#
_symmetry.space_group_name_H-M   'P 1'
#
loop_
_entity.id
_entity.type
_entity.pdbx_description
1 polymer ?
#
loop_
_entity_poly.entity_id
_entity_poly.type
_entity_poly.pdbx_seq_one_letter_code
_entity_poly.pdbx_strand_id
1 'polypeptide(L)'
;MDKKLRIAGIVAALAFSIFVLTSPSTPFPIPEPPSSVHENIFVETLAKNLDKPRSIAISDDRIFVTEKNGQIRVIQNNTLLSEPLATFRPADVFGGGLLGIALHPDFSNNHLMYVFFTYEENGKLWNKVLQIIESKNKLKDAKTIFDKIPGSVFTNGGFLKFGPDKKLYVGTGTISDSSHLPQSLDSLSGKILRLNDDGTIPDDNPFPNSPVYSLGHRDPQGMTWDNKDQMYLAELGPEKNDEINLIKPGKKLWLA
;
A
#
# COMPACT_ATOMS: atom_id res chain seq x y z
N MET A 1 4.55 -2.19 51.35
CA MET A 1 4.38 -1.05 50.42
C MET A 1 3.76 0.10 51.18
N ASP A 2 4.47 1.20 51.31
CA ASP A 2 4.06 2.37 52.11
C ASP A 2 2.66 2.84 51.66
N LYS A 3 1.77 3.09 52.63
CA LYS A 3 0.42 3.63 52.39
C LYS A 3 0.49 4.94 51.59
N LYS A 4 1.56 5.73 51.77
CA LYS A 4 1.84 6.95 51.00
C LYS A 4 2.14 6.65 49.52
N LEU A 5 2.91 5.61 49.21
CA LEU A 5 3.18 5.19 47.82
C LEU A 5 1.91 4.70 47.10
N ARG A 6 1.02 3.97 47.80
CA ARG A 6 -0.25 3.52 47.23
C ARG A 6 -1.17 4.68 46.88
N ILE A 7 -1.28 5.66 47.78
CA ILE A 7 -2.10 6.85 47.55
C ILE A 7 -1.51 7.68 46.40
N ALA A 8 -0.20 7.86 46.36
CA ALA A 8 0.47 8.58 45.26
C ALA A 8 0.24 7.89 43.90
N GLY A 9 0.31 6.57 43.83
CA GLY A 9 0.03 5.80 42.61
C GLY A 9 -1.41 5.95 42.13
N ILE A 10 -2.40 5.93 43.04
CA ILE A 10 -3.82 6.12 42.70
C ILE A 10 -4.07 7.55 42.19
N VAL A 11 -3.48 8.56 42.85
CA VAL A 11 -3.61 9.96 42.43
C VAL A 11 -2.98 10.17 41.05
N ALA A 12 -1.82 9.58 40.78
CA ALA A 12 -1.17 9.65 39.47
C ALA A 12 -2.00 8.98 38.37
N ALA A 13 -2.58 7.81 38.66
CA ALA A 13 -3.46 7.12 37.72
C ALA A 13 -4.73 7.92 37.41
N LEU A 14 -5.36 8.51 38.43
CA LEU A 14 -6.54 9.38 38.25
C LEU A 14 -6.19 10.66 37.47
N ALA A 15 -5.06 11.30 37.77
CA ALA A 15 -4.60 12.47 37.04
C ALA A 15 -4.30 12.13 35.57
N PHE A 16 -3.70 10.98 35.30
CA PHE A 16 -3.45 10.50 33.94
C PHE A 16 -4.76 10.17 33.20
N SER A 17 -5.71 9.50 33.84
CA SER A 17 -7.03 9.23 33.26
C SER A 17 -7.80 10.51 32.95
N ILE A 18 -7.77 11.50 33.86
CA ILE A 18 -8.37 12.82 33.62
C ILE A 18 -7.66 13.49 32.45
N PHE A 19 -6.34 13.49 32.41
CA PHE A 19 -5.57 14.07 31.30
C PHE A 19 -5.92 13.41 29.95
N VAL A 20 -6.10 12.09 29.89
CA VAL A 20 -6.53 11.39 28.67
C VAL A 20 -7.97 11.76 28.30
N LEU A 21 -8.87 11.87 29.28
CA LEU A 21 -10.28 12.26 29.07
C LEU A 21 -10.45 13.74 28.67
N THR A 22 -9.55 14.62 29.11
CA THR A 22 -9.59 16.07 28.83
C THR A 22 -8.62 16.48 27.73
N SER A 23 -7.79 15.56 27.24
CA SER A 23 -6.94 15.82 26.08
C SER A 23 -7.87 16.11 24.91
N PRO A 24 -7.71 17.26 24.23
CA PRO A 24 -8.54 17.57 23.08
C PRO A 24 -8.31 16.49 22.03
N SER A 25 -9.29 15.60 21.86
CA SER A 25 -9.43 14.74 20.70
C SER A 25 -9.99 15.57 19.55
N THR A 26 -9.43 16.76 19.32
CA THR A 26 -9.75 17.50 18.11
C THR A 26 -9.17 16.65 16.99
N PRO A 27 -10.01 15.97 16.17
CA PRO A 27 -9.50 15.35 14.97
C PRO A 27 -8.75 16.43 14.20
N PHE A 28 -7.68 16.05 13.51
CA PHE A 28 -7.07 16.97 12.55
C PHE A 28 -8.20 17.58 11.73
N PRO A 29 -8.31 18.93 11.65
CA PRO A 29 -9.34 19.54 10.85
C PRO A 29 -9.19 18.97 9.45
N ILE A 30 -10.16 18.17 9.05
CA ILE A 30 -10.22 17.66 7.69
C ILE A 30 -10.39 18.91 6.84
N PRO A 31 -9.52 19.17 5.85
CA PRO A 31 -9.69 20.30 4.97
C PRO A 31 -11.12 20.26 4.43
N GLU A 32 -11.87 21.34 4.59
CA GLU A 32 -13.16 21.44 3.93
C GLU A 32 -12.91 21.26 2.43
N PRO A 33 -13.65 20.37 1.74
CA PRO A 33 -13.51 20.23 0.31
C PRO A 33 -13.66 21.63 -0.30
N PRO A 34 -12.75 22.05 -1.20
CA PRO A 34 -12.76 23.41 -1.71
C PRO A 34 -14.15 23.75 -2.25
N SER A 35 -14.81 24.72 -1.64
CA SER A 35 -16.19 25.15 -1.99
C SER A 35 -16.29 25.78 -3.38
N SER A 36 -15.18 25.81 -4.12
CA SER A 36 -15.03 26.44 -5.43
C SER A 36 -14.44 25.49 -6.47
N VAL A 37 -14.84 24.21 -6.49
CA VAL A 37 -14.73 23.43 -7.73
C VAL A 37 -15.98 23.69 -8.56
N HIS A 38 -16.09 24.90 -9.09
CA HIS A 38 -16.96 25.25 -10.22
C HIS A 38 -16.27 24.88 -11.54
N GLU A 39 -15.50 23.80 -11.57
CA GLU A 39 -15.16 23.17 -12.84
C GLU A 39 -16.32 22.24 -13.18
N ASN A 40 -16.77 22.25 -14.43
CA ASN A 40 -17.71 21.25 -14.92
C ASN A 40 -17.03 19.87 -14.81
N ILE A 41 -17.13 19.21 -13.66
CA ILE A 41 -16.66 17.85 -13.48
C ILE A 41 -17.55 16.98 -14.34
N PHE A 42 -17.05 16.57 -15.50
CA PHE A 42 -17.67 15.55 -16.33
C PHE A 42 -16.89 14.25 -16.18
N VAL A 43 -17.62 13.13 -16.19
CA VAL A 43 -17.04 11.79 -16.15
C VAL A 43 -17.06 11.23 -17.56
N GLU A 44 -15.90 10.86 -18.08
CA GLU A 44 -15.75 10.17 -19.36
C GLU A 44 -15.44 8.68 -19.13
N THR A 45 -16.07 7.81 -19.91
CA THR A 45 -15.73 6.38 -19.90
C THR A 45 -14.60 6.10 -20.89
N LEU A 46 -13.40 5.82 -20.37
CA LEU A 46 -12.22 5.50 -21.20
C LEU A 46 -12.18 4.03 -21.66
N ALA A 47 -12.80 3.12 -20.92
CA ALA A 47 -12.87 1.70 -21.25
C ALA A 47 -14.05 1.02 -20.55
N LYS A 48 -14.49 -0.11 -21.13
CA LYS A 48 -15.51 -1.01 -20.59
C LYS A 48 -15.00 -2.46 -20.68
N ASN A 49 -15.73 -3.39 -20.07
CA ASN A 49 -15.44 -4.83 -20.11
C ASN A 49 -14.07 -5.21 -19.51
N LEU A 50 -13.63 -4.47 -18.50
CA LEU A 50 -12.53 -4.89 -17.62
C LEU A 50 -13.06 -5.89 -16.58
N ASP A 51 -12.28 -6.91 -16.26
CA ASP A 51 -12.62 -7.91 -15.26
C ASP A 51 -11.96 -7.58 -13.91
N LYS A 52 -12.75 -7.07 -12.96
CA LYS A 52 -12.32 -6.72 -11.59
C LYS A 52 -11.00 -5.91 -11.59
N PRO A 53 -10.97 -4.71 -12.21
CA PRO A 53 -9.77 -3.86 -12.21
C PRO A 53 -9.37 -3.49 -10.77
N ARG A 54 -8.06 -3.46 -10.49
CA ARG A 54 -7.50 -3.27 -9.13
C ARG A 54 -6.66 -2.02 -8.99
N SER A 55 -5.74 -1.77 -9.92
CA SER A 55 -4.80 -0.65 -9.86
C SER A 55 -4.53 -0.11 -11.26
N ILE A 56 -4.12 1.15 -11.32
CA ILE A 56 -3.76 1.83 -12.57
C ILE A 56 -2.38 2.49 -12.47
N ALA A 57 -1.67 2.53 -13.59
CA ALA A 57 -0.50 3.38 -13.76
C ALA A 57 -0.58 4.07 -15.13
N ILE A 58 -0.04 5.29 -15.23
CA ILE A 58 -0.24 6.15 -16.41
C ILE A 58 1.13 6.59 -16.96
N SER A 59 1.31 6.49 -18.27
CA SER A 59 2.42 7.10 -19.02
C SER A 59 1.87 7.65 -20.33
N ASP A 60 2.00 8.96 -20.55
CA ASP A 60 1.55 9.63 -21.77
C ASP A 60 0.07 9.33 -22.10
N ASP A 61 -0.20 8.70 -23.25
CA ASP A 61 -1.53 8.30 -23.74
C ASP A 61 -1.95 6.90 -23.26
N ARG A 62 -1.14 6.24 -22.43
CA ARG A 62 -1.35 4.86 -21.97
C ARG A 62 -1.73 4.79 -20.50
N ILE A 63 -2.80 4.04 -20.22
CA ILE A 63 -3.21 3.64 -18.88
C ILE A 63 -3.06 2.13 -18.79
N PHE A 64 -2.18 1.67 -17.90
CA PHE A 64 -2.00 0.28 -17.57
C PHE A 64 -2.94 -0.07 -16.42
N VAL A 65 -3.71 -1.14 -16.55
CA VAL A 65 -4.71 -1.57 -15.58
C VAL A 65 -4.43 -3.00 -15.17
N THR A 66 -4.30 -3.27 -13.88
CA THR A 66 -4.27 -4.64 -13.38
C THR A 66 -5.70 -5.15 -13.20
N GLU A 67 -5.95 -6.36 -13.68
CA GLU A 67 -7.18 -7.12 -13.43
C GLU A 67 -6.88 -8.23 -12.43
N LYS A 68 -7.78 -8.45 -11.47
CA LYS A 68 -7.60 -9.43 -10.39
C LYS A 68 -7.15 -10.80 -10.89
N ASN A 69 -7.68 -11.23 -12.04
CA ASN A 69 -7.43 -12.53 -12.65
C ASN A 69 -6.00 -12.73 -13.19
N GLY A 70 -5.13 -11.72 -13.13
CA GLY A 70 -3.72 -11.82 -13.52
C GLY A 70 -3.35 -11.05 -14.78
N GLN A 71 -4.28 -10.32 -15.40
CA GLN A 71 -3.99 -9.58 -16.64
C GLN A 71 -3.54 -8.15 -16.38
N ILE A 72 -2.54 -7.69 -17.13
CA ILE A 72 -2.28 -6.26 -17.33
C ILE A 72 -2.94 -5.85 -18.65
N ARG A 73 -4.01 -5.07 -18.55
CA ARG A 73 -4.70 -4.45 -19.68
C ARG A 73 -4.10 -3.07 -19.96
N VAL A 74 -4.22 -2.62 -21.20
CA VAL A 74 -3.75 -1.30 -21.61
C VAL A 74 -4.87 -0.58 -22.33
N ILE A 75 -5.16 0.62 -21.86
CA ILE A 75 -6.00 1.59 -22.55
C ILE A 75 -5.04 2.56 -23.21
N GLN A 76 -5.18 2.76 -24.51
CA GLN A 76 -4.36 3.68 -25.28
C GLN A 76 -5.27 4.51 -26.18
N ASN A 77 -5.10 5.84 -26.18
CA ASN A 77 -5.96 6.75 -26.95
C ASN A 77 -7.46 6.48 -26.71
N ASN A 78 -7.85 6.41 -25.43
CA ASN A 78 -9.21 6.12 -24.96
C ASN A 78 -9.81 4.81 -25.51
N THR A 79 -8.96 3.85 -25.90
CA THR A 79 -9.38 2.55 -26.41
C THR A 79 -8.69 1.43 -25.65
N LEU A 80 -9.47 0.48 -25.13
CA LEU A 80 -8.95 -0.73 -24.52
C LEU A 80 -8.35 -1.63 -25.62
N LEU A 81 -7.07 -1.95 -25.51
CA LEU A 81 -6.42 -2.88 -26.43
C LEU A 81 -7.01 -4.29 -26.30
N SER A 82 -7.13 -5.00 -27.42
CA SER A 82 -7.71 -6.35 -27.46
C SER A 82 -6.87 -7.36 -26.68
N GLU A 83 -5.56 -7.28 -26.83
CA GLU A 83 -4.61 -8.18 -26.19
C GLU A 83 -4.08 -7.58 -24.87
N PRO A 84 -3.98 -8.38 -23.80
CA PRO A 84 -3.27 -7.96 -22.59
C PRO A 84 -1.77 -7.78 -22.89
N LEU A 85 -1.13 -6.90 -22.10
CA LEU A 85 0.32 -6.71 -22.10
C LEU A 85 1.01 -7.93 -21.49
N ALA A 86 0.46 -8.43 -20.38
CA ALA A 86 0.97 -9.60 -19.67
C ALA A 86 -0.19 -10.36 -18.99
N THR A 87 0.01 -11.66 -18.79
CA THR A 87 -0.89 -12.53 -18.03
C THR A 87 -0.09 -13.35 -17.03
N PHE A 88 -0.42 -13.22 -15.75
CA PHE A 88 0.15 -13.95 -14.63
C PHE A 88 -0.85 -14.99 -14.09
N ARG A 89 -0.40 -15.83 -13.15
CA ARG A 89 -1.24 -16.82 -12.47
C ARG A 89 -1.26 -16.57 -10.95
N PRO A 90 -1.90 -15.50 -10.49
CA PRO A 90 -2.02 -15.24 -9.06
C PRO A 90 -2.99 -16.25 -8.42
N ALA A 91 -2.96 -16.35 -7.09
CA ALA A 91 -3.96 -17.05 -6.32
C ALA A 91 -5.32 -16.32 -6.43
N ASP A 92 -6.36 -17.03 -6.84
CA ASP A 92 -7.73 -16.49 -6.89
C ASP A 92 -8.41 -16.63 -5.53
N VAL A 93 -8.06 -15.73 -4.62
CA VAL A 93 -8.68 -15.59 -3.29
C VAL A 93 -9.34 -14.22 -3.17
N PHE A 94 -10.23 -14.03 -2.20
CA PHE A 94 -11.14 -12.87 -2.15
C PHE A 94 -10.43 -11.51 -2.32
N GLY A 95 -9.47 -11.20 -1.45
CA GLY A 95 -8.64 -9.99 -1.49
C GLY A 95 -7.27 -10.18 -2.13
N GLY A 96 -7.03 -11.31 -2.79
CA GLY A 96 -5.81 -11.59 -3.55
C GLY A 96 -5.98 -11.34 -5.05
N GLY A 97 -5.09 -11.91 -5.85
CA GLY A 97 -5.02 -11.71 -7.30
C GLY A 97 -3.81 -10.87 -7.70
N LEU A 98 -3.85 -10.31 -8.91
CA LEU A 98 -2.94 -9.25 -9.34
C LEU A 98 -3.48 -7.91 -8.81
N LEU A 99 -2.67 -7.22 -8.01
CA LEU A 99 -3.07 -6.05 -7.22
C LEU A 99 -2.41 -4.79 -7.77
N GLY A 100 -1.36 -4.28 -7.13
CA GLY A 100 -0.73 -3.02 -7.48
C GLY A 100 0.10 -3.08 -8.75
N ILE A 101 0.19 -1.92 -9.42
CA ILE A 101 1.13 -1.64 -10.49
C ILE A 101 1.77 -0.27 -10.28
N ALA A 102 3.06 -0.15 -10.57
CA ALA A 102 3.75 1.13 -10.62
C ALA A 102 4.72 1.16 -11.81
N LEU A 103 4.88 2.32 -12.44
CA LEU A 103 5.90 2.54 -13.44
C LEU A 103 7.18 3.03 -12.76
N HIS A 104 8.34 2.64 -13.29
CA HIS A 104 9.60 3.23 -12.89
C HIS A 104 9.58 4.75 -13.15
N PRO A 105 10.23 5.60 -12.33
CA PRO A 105 10.29 7.05 -12.58
C PRO A 105 10.89 7.45 -13.94
N ASP A 106 11.66 6.55 -14.54
CA ASP A 106 12.30 6.67 -15.86
C ASP A 106 11.68 5.74 -16.93
N PHE A 107 10.38 5.41 -16.76
CA PHE A 107 9.67 4.45 -17.62
C PHE A 107 9.75 4.79 -19.11
N SER A 108 9.77 6.07 -19.48
CA SER A 108 9.88 6.52 -20.86
C SER A 108 11.15 6.05 -21.57
N ASN A 109 12.20 5.72 -20.81
CA ASN A 109 13.48 5.25 -21.36
C ASN A 109 13.69 3.76 -21.13
N ASN A 110 13.34 3.26 -19.94
CA ASN A 110 13.67 1.89 -19.54
C ASN A 110 12.52 0.89 -19.62
N HIS A 111 11.28 1.36 -19.77
CA HIS A 111 10.08 0.55 -19.85
C HIS A 111 9.89 -0.43 -18.66
N LEU A 112 10.44 -0.08 -17.49
CA LEU A 112 10.33 -0.89 -16.28
C LEU A 112 9.03 -0.62 -15.54
N MET A 113 8.31 -1.70 -15.22
CA MET A 113 7.11 -1.67 -14.39
C MET A 113 7.25 -2.62 -13.22
N TYR A 114 6.45 -2.40 -12.19
CA TYR A 114 6.45 -3.18 -10.97
C TYR A 114 5.04 -3.67 -10.71
N VAL A 115 4.89 -4.95 -10.40
CA VAL A 115 3.58 -5.55 -10.11
C VAL A 115 3.60 -6.32 -8.81
N PHE A 116 2.54 -6.16 -8.03
CA PHE A 116 2.31 -6.88 -6.77
C PHE A 116 1.19 -7.89 -6.96
N PHE A 117 1.40 -9.13 -6.56
CA PHE A 117 0.33 -10.13 -6.60
C PHE A 117 0.45 -11.20 -5.52
N THR A 118 -0.69 -11.80 -5.19
CA THR A 118 -0.81 -12.93 -4.26
C THR A 118 -0.62 -14.24 -5.01
N TYR A 119 0.12 -15.18 -4.44
CA TYR A 119 0.35 -16.52 -4.96
C TYR A 119 0.27 -17.56 -3.84
N GLU A 120 0.09 -18.82 -4.22
CA GLU A 120 0.08 -19.94 -3.29
C GLU A 120 1.34 -20.80 -3.47
N GLU A 121 1.94 -21.22 -2.37
CA GLU A 121 3.01 -22.21 -2.35
C GLU A 121 2.81 -23.13 -1.14
N ASN A 122 2.71 -24.44 -1.38
CA ASN A 122 2.52 -25.47 -0.35
C ASN A 122 1.30 -25.20 0.56
N GLY A 123 0.17 -24.76 -0.03
CA GLY A 123 -1.05 -24.46 0.70
C GLY A 123 -1.00 -23.17 1.54
N LYS A 124 0.05 -22.35 1.38
CA LYS A 124 0.19 -21.06 2.05
C LYS A 124 0.19 -19.92 1.05
N LEU A 125 -0.57 -18.87 1.38
CA LEU A 125 -0.62 -17.63 0.61
C LEU A 125 0.56 -16.73 0.95
N TRP A 126 1.11 -16.14 -0.10
CA TRP A 126 2.21 -15.20 -0.08
C TRP A 126 1.94 -14.09 -1.09
N ASN A 127 2.60 -12.95 -0.92
CA ASN A 127 2.65 -11.87 -1.89
C ASN A 127 4.09 -11.67 -2.37
N LYS A 128 4.24 -11.13 -3.57
CA LYS A 128 5.54 -10.75 -4.12
C LYS A 128 5.45 -9.53 -5.03
N VAL A 129 6.60 -8.91 -5.25
CA VAL A 129 6.81 -7.85 -6.24
C VAL A 129 7.67 -8.40 -7.37
N LEU A 130 7.18 -8.27 -8.60
CA LEU A 130 8.00 -8.45 -9.80
C LEU A 130 8.38 -7.09 -10.36
N GLN A 131 9.61 -6.98 -10.83
CA GLN A 131 10.00 -6.01 -11.83
C GLN A 131 9.81 -6.65 -13.21
N ILE A 132 9.17 -5.95 -14.13
CA ILE A 132 8.93 -6.41 -15.49
C ILE A 132 9.39 -5.35 -16.50
N ILE A 133 9.80 -5.79 -17.68
CA ILE A 133 10.11 -4.92 -18.82
C ILE A 133 9.03 -5.14 -19.87
N GLU A 134 8.38 -4.07 -20.32
CA GLU A 134 7.49 -4.14 -21.47
C GLU A 134 8.21 -3.75 -22.76
N SER A 135 7.78 -4.34 -23.88
CA SER A 135 8.18 -3.90 -25.21
C SER A 135 7.04 -4.15 -26.18
N LYS A 136 6.57 -3.10 -26.86
CA LYS A 136 5.49 -3.16 -27.84
C LYS A 136 4.21 -3.78 -27.27
N ASN A 137 3.83 -3.38 -26.06
CA ASN A 137 2.64 -3.88 -25.38
C ASN A 137 2.68 -5.41 -25.13
N LYS A 138 3.87 -5.94 -24.86
CA LYS A 138 4.10 -7.33 -24.48
C LYS A 138 5.13 -7.40 -23.37
N LEU A 139 4.97 -8.38 -22.49
CA LEU A 139 6.00 -8.73 -21.51
C LEU A 139 7.27 -9.20 -22.23
N LYS A 140 8.37 -8.48 -22.02
CA LYS A 140 9.69 -8.85 -22.55
C LYS A 140 10.50 -9.65 -21.53
N ASP A 141 10.48 -9.22 -20.27
CA ASP A 141 11.22 -9.87 -19.19
C ASP A 141 10.50 -9.66 -17.84
N ALA A 142 10.74 -10.56 -16.89
CA ALA A 142 10.19 -10.51 -15.55
C ALA A 142 11.15 -11.12 -14.51
N LYS A 143 11.37 -10.40 -13.41
CA LYS A 143 12.20 -10.84 -12.29
C LYS A 143 11.49 -10.57 -10.97
N THR A 144 11.51 -11.55 -10.07
CA THR A 144 11.12 -11.32 -8.67
C THR A 144 12.19 -10.51 -7.98
N ILE A 145 11.80 -9.35 -7.43
CA ILE A 145 12.71 -8.46 -6.68
C ILE A 145 12.46 -8.52 -5.18
N PHE A 146 11.26 -8.92 -4.77
CA PHE A 146 10.91 -9.02 -3.36
C PHE A 146 9.82 -10.09 -3.19
N ASP A 147 10.05 -11.08 -2.34
CA ASP A 147 9.22 -12.29 -2.25
C ASP A 147 8.88 -12.61 -0.79
N LYS A 148 8.02 -13.61 -0.59
CA LYS A 148 7.67 -14.17 0.73
C LYS A 148 7.11 -13.13 1.71
N ILE A 149 6.39 -12.13 1.18
CA ILE A 149 5.52 -11.29 2.01
C ILE A 149 4.34 -12.16 2.45
N PRO A 150 4.00 -12.29 3.74
CA PRO A 150 2.83 -13.05 4.16
C PRO A 150 1.55 -12.57 3.45
N GLY A 151 0.81 -13.51 2.86
CA GLY A 151 -0.46 -13.23 2.20
C GLY A 151 -1.64 -13.77 2.99
N SER A 152 -2.83 -13.30 2.63
CA SER A 152 -4.09 -13.73 3.24
C SER A 152 -5.21 -13.83 2.21
N VAL A 153 -6.32 -14.43 2.60
CA VAL A 153 -7.52 -14.50 1.76
C VAL A 153 -8.17 -13.12 1.61
N PHE A 154 -7.98 -12.19 2.56
CA PHE A 154 -8.79 -10.97 2.67
C PHE A 154 -7.99 -9.66 2.60
N THR A 155 -6.93 -9.56 3.41
CA THR A 155 -6.15 -8.34 3.63
C THR A 155 -4.73 -8.54 3.09
N ASN A 156 -4.46 -8.04 1.89
CA ASN A 156 -3.14 -8.15 1.25
C ASN A 156 -2.47 -6.80 1.06
N GLY A 157 -3.18 -5.69 1.27
CA GLY A 157 -2.77 -4.36 0.82
C GLY A 157 -2.51 -4.39 -0.68
N GLY A 158 -1.24 -4.20 -1.05
CA GLY A 158 -0.76 -4.47 -2.39
C GLY A 158 -0.69 -3.27 -3.31
N PHE A 159 -0.80 -2.04 -2.78
CA PHE A 159 -0.43 -0.86 -3.57
C PHE A 159 1.09 -0.85 -3.82
N LEU A 160 1.49 -0.24 -4.94
CA LEU A 160 2.88 0.08 -5.27
C LEU A 160 2.96 1.56 -5.66
N LYS A 161 3.98 2.27 -5.18
CA LYS A 161 4.22 3.66 -5.62
C LYS A 161 5.69 4.04 -5.48
N PHE A 162 6.24 4.74 -6.48
CA PHE A 162 7.52 5.41 -6.30
C PHE A 162 7.34 6.73 -5.56
N GLY A 163 8.18 6.96 -4.55
CA GLY A 163 8.21 8.22 -3.80
C GLY A 163 9.05 9.30 -4.48
N PRO A 164 9.02 10.53 -3.95
CA PRO A 164 9.85 11.65 -4.43
C PRO A 164 11.36 11.37 -4.31
N ASP A 165 11.73 10.44 -3.42
CA ASP A 165 13.10 9.93 -3.22
C ASP A 165 13.49 8.80 -4.19
N LYS A 166 12.64 8.52 -5.18
CA LYS A 166 12.80 7.44 -6.18
C LYS A 166 12.88 6.04 -5.58
N LYS A 167 12.39 5.83 -4.36
CA LYS A 167 12.26 4.49 -3.76
C LYS A 167 10.88 3.91 -4.02
N LEU A 168 10.80 2.59 -4.08
CA LEU A 168 9.56 1.86 -4.24
C LEU A 168 8.94 1.62 -2.86
N TYR A 169 7.71 2.12 -2.68
CA TYR A 169 6.90 1.88 -1.50
C TYR A 169 5.86 0.79 -1.77
N VAL A 170 5.73 -0.13 -0.82
CA VAL A 170 4.85 -1.31 -0.92
C VAL A 170 3.98 -1.39 0.33
N GLY A 171 2.66 -1.38 0.17
CA GLY A 171 1.72 -1.64 1.27
C GLY A 171 1.45 -3.12 1.42
N THR A 172 1.59 -3.68 2.62
CA THR A 172 1.32 -5.10 2.89
C THR A 172 0.27 -5.26 3.98
N GLY A 173 -0.67 -6.18 3.76
CA GLY A 173 -1.75 -6.48 4.70
C GLY A 173 -1.36 -7.41 5.84
N THR A 174 -2.21 -7.48 6.87
CA THR A 174 -2.13 -8.47 7.95
C THR A 174 -2.60 -9.86 7.47
N ILE A 175 -2.09 -10.93 8.07
CA ILE A 175 -2.59 -12.29 7.78
C ILE A 175 -3.93 -12.59 8.47
N SER A 176 -4.22 -11.90 9.57
CA SER A 176 -5.47 -11.95 10.33
C SER A 176 -5.55 -10.76 11.29
N ASP A 177 -6.76 -10.39 11.69
CA ASP A 177 -6.97 -9.30 12.67
C ASP A 177 -6.47 -9.67 14.08
N SER A 178 -6.37 -10.96 14.39
CA SER A 178 -5.78 -11.47 15.64
C SER A 178 -4.24 -11.55 15.62
N SER A 179 -3.61 -11.25 14.49
CA SER A 179 -2.16 -11.42 14.33
C SER A 179 -1.38 -10.33 15.04
N HIS A 180 -0.32 -10.71 15.75
CA HIS A 180 0.66 -9.77 16.29
C HIS A 180 1.78 -9.43 15.30
N LEU A 181 1.82 -10.07 14.11
CA LEU A 181 2.85 -9.86 13.10
C LEU A 181 2.97 -8.41 12.60
N PRO A 182 1.89 -7.62 12.47
CA PRO A 182 2.01 -6.21 12.10
C PRO A 182 2.92 -5.41 13.03
N GLN A 183 3.06 -5.78 14.30
CA GLN A 183 3.92 -5.12 15.28
C GLN A 183 5.36 -5.66 15.30
N SER A 184 5.63 -6.80 14.65
CA SER A 184 6.97 -7.40 14.59
C SER A 184 7.76 -6.84 13.40
N LEU A 185 9.00 -6.40 13.65
CA LEU A 185 9.95 -5.98 12.60
C LEU A 185 10.50 -7.17 11.80
N ASP A 186 10.46 -8.37 12.35
CA ASP A 186 10.91 -9.61 11.68
C ASP A 186 9.86 -10.17 10.72
N SER A 187 8.71 -9.49 10.59
CA SER A 187 7.63 -9.86 9.68
C SER A 187 7.35 -8.78 8.66
N LEU A 188 7.06 -9.19 7.43
CA LEU A 188 6.61 -8.32 6.35
C LEU A 188 5.08 -8.12 6.32
N SER A 189 4.34 -8.71 7.26
CA SER A 189 2.88 -8.54 7.35
C SER A 189 2.53 -7.21 7.99
N GLY A 190 1.54 -6.49 7.45
CA GLY A 190 1.02 -5.25 8.05
C GLY A 190 2.04 -4.11 8.07
N LYS A 191 2.70 -3.84 6.95
CA LYS A 191 3.80 -2.88 6.81
C LYS A 191 3.56 -1.91 5.66
N ILE A 192 4.20 -0.75 5.75
CA ILE A 192 4.69 -0.07 4.56
C ILE A 192 6.16 -0.42 4.44
N LEU A 193 6.55 -1.01 3.31
CA LEU A 193 7.95 -1.30 2.97
C LEU A 193 8.49 -0.19 2.07
N ARG A 194 9.80 0.06 2.16
CA ARG A 194 10.54 0.98 1.28
C ARG A 194 11.78 0.26 0.75
N LEU A 195 11.87 0.16 -0.57
CA LEU A 195 12.87 -0.61 -1.31
C LEU A 195 13.57 0.29 -2.34
N ASN A 196 14.80 -0.06 -2.71
CA ASN A 196 15.37 0.39 -3.98
C ASN A 196 14.58 -0.22 -5.15
N ASP A 197 14.78 0.34 -6.34
CA ASP A 197 14.14 -0.08 -7.58
C ASP A 197 14.52 -1.52 -7.99
N ASP A 198 15.62 -2.06 -7.48
CA ASP A 198 16.06 -3.45 -7.67
C ASP A 198 15.58 -4.42 -6.56
N GLY A 199 14.84 -3.92 -5.57
CA GLY A 199 14.33 -4.68 -4.41
C GLY A 199 15.27 -4.73 -3.21
N THR A 200 16.47 -4.15 -3.29
CA THR A 200 17.39 -4.05 -2.14
C THR A 200 16.89 -3.04 -1.10
N ILE A 201 17.41 -3.15 0.12
CA ILE A 201 17.04 -2.27 1.23
C ILE A 201 17.84 -0.95 1.11
N PRO A 202 17.19 0.22 1.10
CA PRO A 202 17.91 1.49 1.16
C PRO A 202 18.69 1.65 2.48
N ASP A 203 19.92 2.16 2.42
CA ASP A 203 20.78 2.35 3.60
C ASP A 203 20.22 3.37 4.60
N ASP A 204 19.35 4.27 4.12
CA ASP A 204 18.68 5.33 4.89
C ASP A 204 17.29 4.92 5.43
N ASN A 205 16.95 3.63 5.43
CA ASN A 205 15.71 3.18 6.04
C ASN A 205 15.69 3.40 7.57
N PRO A 206 14.51 3.62 8.18
CA PRO A 206 14.39 3.97 9.59
C PRO A 206 14.77 2.82 10.54
N PHE A 207 14.78 1.58 10.05
CA PHE A 207 15.21 0.40 10.79
C PHE A 207 16.41 -0.23 10.08
N PRO A 208 17.57 -0.38 10.76
CA PRO A 208 18.78 -0.93 10.13
C PRO A 208 18.57 -2.31 9.53
N ASN A 209 19.05 -2.52 8.30
CA ASN A 209 18.95 -3.78 7.54
C ASN A 209 17.51 -4.32 7.41
N SER A 210 16.51 -3.44 7.45
CA SER A 210 15.10 -3.82 7.34
C SER A 210 14.42 -3.04 6.22
N PRO A 211 13.57 -3.70 5.40
CA PRO A 211 12.77 -3.02 4.39
C PRO A 211 11.60 -2.22 4.99
N VAL A 212 11.34 -2.34 6.29
CA VAL A 212 10.20 -1.70 6.96
C VAL A 212 10.40 -0.18 7.00
N TYR A 213 9.40 0.56 6.52
CA TYR A 213 9.31 2.01 6.64
C TYR A 213 8.37 2.43 7.77
N SER A 214 7.20 1.80 7.84
CA SER A 214 6.25 1.89 8.97
C SER A 214 5.56 0.56 9.22
N LEU A 215 5.01 0.38 10.41
CA LEU A 215 4.45 -0.89 10.87
C LEU A 215 3.18 -0.71 11.69
N GLY A 216 2.43 -1.80 11.86
CA GLY A 216 1.16 -1.83 12.57
C GLY A 216 -0.05 -1.60 11.68
N HIS A 217 0.07 -1.87 10.38
CA HIS A 217 -1.00 -1.73 9.40
C HIS A 217 -1.86 -2.99 9.33
N ARG A 218 -3.16 -2.83 9.08
CA ARG A 218 -4.12 -3.89 8.80
C ARG A 218 -4.23 -4.16 7.30
N ASP A 219 -4.76 -3.21 6.54
CA ASP A 219 -4.99 -3.39 5.09
C ASP A 219 -4.82 -2.07 4.32
N PRO A 220 -3.56 -1.63 4.14
CA PRO A 220 -3.28 -0.36 3.49
C PRO A 220 -3.55 -0.46 1.98
N GLN A 221 -4.51 0.33 1.47
CA GLN A 221 -5.03 0.20 0.10
C GLN A 221 -4.54 1.28 -0.87
N GLY A 222 -4.04 2.42 -0.38
CA GLY A 222 -3.53 3.47 -1.25
C GLY A 222 -2.71 4.51 -0.52
N MET A 223 -1.79 5.15 -1.24
CA MET A 223 -0.95 6.20 -0.68
C MET A 223 -0.68 7.32 -1.68
N THR A 224 -0.37 8.50 -1.16
CA THR A 224 0.20 9.59 -1.96
C THR A 224 1.07 10.50 -1.12
N TRP A 225 1.82 11.37 -1.80
CA TRP A 225 2.47 12.52 -1.18
C TRP A 225 1.68 13.77 -1.52
N ASP A 226 1.69 14.73 -0.61
CA ASP A 226 1.27 16.11 -0.89
C ASP A 226 2.41 16.91 -1.55
N ASN A 227 2.20 18.23 -1.73
CA ASN A 227 3.19 19.13 -2.32
C ASN A 227 4.38 19.48 -1.38
N LYS A 228 4.38 18.96 -0.16
CA LYS A 228 5.45 19.11 0.84
C LYS A 228 6.14 17.77 1.12
N ASP A 229 5.95 16.79 0.23
CA ASP A 229 6.45 15.42 0.36
C ASP A 229 5.97 14.71 1.65
N GLN A 230 4.81 15.09 2.18
CA GLN A 230 4.18 14.42 3.30
C GLN A 230 3.36 13.23 2.81
N MET A 231 3.65 12.05 3.36
CA MET A 231 3.02 10.80 2.96
C MET A 231 1.68 10.60 3.65
N TYR A 232 0.61 10.52 2.87
CA TYR A 232 -0.73 10.14 3.31
C TYR A 232 -1.08 8.73 2.84
N LEU A 233 -1.68 7.96 3.73
CA LEU A 233 -2.09 6.57 3.51
C LEU A 233 -3.58 6.42 3.81
N ALA A 234 -4.31 5.73 2.94
CA ALA A 234 -5.66 5.24 3.20
C ALA A 234 -5.63 3.75 3.53
N GLU A 235 -6.26 3.38 4.62
CA GLU A 235 -6.24 2.02 5.17
C GLU A 235 -7.63 1.58 5.62
N LEU A 236 -7.96 0.32 5.33
CA LEU A 236 -9.25 -0.26 5.72
C LEU A 236 -9.15 -0.91 7.11
N GLY A 237 -9.99 -0.45 8.02
CA GLY A 237 -10.19 -1.06 9.33
C GLY A 237 -10.97 -2.38 9.23
N PRO A 238 -11.19 -3.09 10.34
CA PRO A 238 -11.91 -4.37 10.35
C PRO A 238 -13.38 -4.21 9.92
N GLU A 239 -14.30 -4.02 10.87
CA GLU A 239 -15.71 -3.74 10.57
C GLU A 239 -16.00 -2.24 10.46
N LYS A 240 -15.06 -1.42 10.92
CA LYS A 240 -15.12 0.04 11.07
C LYS A 240 -13.70 0.56 11.28
N ASN A 241 -13.57 1.88 11.51
CA ASN A 241 -12.29 2.55 11.77
C ASN A 241 -11.35 2.52 10.56
N ASP A 242 -11.89 2.82 9.38
CA ASP A 242 -11.03 3.17 8.24
C ASP A 242 -10.24 4.44 8.58
N GLU A 243 -9.01 4.52 8.12
CA GLU A 243 -8.07 5.57 8.53
C GLU A 243 -7.46 6.28 7.33
N ILE A 244 -7.33 7.61 7.47
CA ILE A 244 -6.37 8.41 6.70
C ILE A 244 -5.21 8.76 7.63
N ASN A 245 -4.03 8.25 7.29
CA ASN A 245 -2.85 8.33 8.12
C ASN A 245 -1.78 9.21 7.49
N LEU A 246 -1.27 10.18 8.26
CA LEU A 246 0.01 10.81 7.97
C LEU A 246 1.14 9.87 8.42
N ILE A 247 1.89 9.32 7.47
CA ILE A 247 2.98 8.37 7.71
C ILE A 247 4.32 9.09 7.79
N LYS A 248 5.14 8.67 8.74
CA LYS A 248 6.53 9.13 8.94
C LYS A 248 7.46 7.92 9.00
N PRO A 249 8.75 8.06 8.66
CA PRO A 249 9.72 6.99 8.83
C PRO A 249 9.70 6.47 10.28
N GLY A 250 9.64 5.14 10.45
CA GLY A 250 9.63 4.47 11.75
C GLY A 250 8.31 4.56 12.52
N LYS A 251 7.25 5.15 11.93
CA LYS A 251 5.95 5.27 12.60
C LYS A 251 5.40 3.89 12.93
N LYS A 252 4.98 3.73 14.18
CA LYS A 252 4.24 2.57 14.69
C LYS A 252 2.78 2.96 14.82
N LEU A 253 1.89 2.30 14.09
CA LEU A 253 0.45 2.41 14.28
C LEU A 253 0.03 1.41 15.34
N TRP A 254 -0.93 1.80 16.17
CA TRP A 254 -1.61 0.87 17.05
C TRP A 254 -2.80 0.36 16.24
N LEU A 255 -2.84 -0.96 15.98
CA LEU A 255 -4.01 -1.57 15.32
C LEU A 255 -5.26 -1.16 16.12
N ALA A 256 -6.24 -0.55 15.45
CA ALA A 256 -7.50 -0.13 16.05
C ALA A 256 -8.41 -1.32 16.37
#